data_AF-A0A935CQY2-F1
#
_entry.id   AF-A0A935CQY2-F1
#
_cell.length_a   1.000
_cell.length_b   1.000
_cell.length_c   1.000
_cell.angle_alpha   90.00
_cell.angle_beta   90.00
_cell.angle_gamma   90.00
#
_symmetry.space_group_name_H-M   'P 1'
#
loop_
_entity.id
_entity.type
_entity.pdbx_description
1 polymer ?
#
loop_
_entity_poly.entity_id
_entity_poly.type
_entity_poly.pdbx_seq_one_letter_code
_entity_poly.pdbx_strand_id
1 'polypeptide(L)'
;MIGLCSLLLLVYLFPDGRFSPRWLWLHAGLGVTLMVVGLLAGDDGWAVMMAGMVFTLLVGGAGQTQRFRRADASLRAQARPVVMAVVALPIVFVLGIVSGIVLDGSRFAGHGALANLHLQLVPPGFLALALAWAVLRHDLWGGEERPHRRSLRLVAVAVGLAVLVIVGLPFGLSAWTARASAVATMLPAMRPVPLIVDADLAHDDILALLLVVQQTGVDVRGVTVSGTGEAHCAAGVRNALAVLNAVGRADIPVACGRETPLSGTNAFPDDWRASADNLYGVYLPPAQSQPSELSASELLLATVRASNERTVVLTLGPLTNLAESLQTDPAIADKIQAVFVMGGAVRVEGNIAGSGMGLTNRTAEWNIWADPEAAQIVLRSGIPLVLVPLDATRHVPVTIGFLQRLEADRRTPAAELAYRLLAANEAFIRSGGYQFWDVLTAALLADEGLARYQPMRLTVVQDEGPESGRTVAAADGAPVRVATWADGARFEELFLRTLNR
;
A
#
# COMPACT_ATOMS: atom_id res chain seq x y z
N MET A 1 23.02 -3.46 -0.72
CA MET A 1 23.43 -2.96 0.62
C MET A 1 22.54 -3.62 1.66
N ILE A 2 23.02 -3.75 2.90
CA ILE A 2 22.51 -4.59 4.02
C ILE A 2 23.17 -5.97 4.06
N GLY A 3 24.36 -5.98 4.65
CA GLY A 3 24.91 -7.15 5.30
C GLY A 3 24.28 -7.29 6.68
N LEU A 4 23.88 -8.51 7.03
CA LEU A 4 23.71 -8.90 8.42
C LEU A 4 24.76 -9.96 8.72
N CYS A 5 25.70 -9.58 9.56
CA CYS A 5 26.81 -10.40 10.01
C CYS A 5 26.29 -11.54 10.88
N SER A 6 26.57 -12.78 10.48
CA SER A 6 26.57 -13.95 11.36
C SER A 6 27.74 -13.85 12.33
N LEU A 7 27.62 -12.97 13.31
CA LEU A 7 28.55 -12.80 14.42
C LEU A 7 27.84 -13.24 15.70
N LEU A 8 27.50 -14.52 15.80
CA LEU A 8 26.96 -15.11 17.03
C LEU A 8 27.44 -16.56 17.16
N LEU A 9 28.01 -16.82 18.33
CA LEU A 9 28.56 -18.08 18.84
C LEU A 9 29.98 -18.49 18.39
N LEU A 10 30.97 -17.72 18.86
CA LEU A 10 32.30 -18.26 19.19
C LEU A 10 32.78 -17.84 20.59
N VAL A 11 31.84 -17.50 21.49
CA VAL A 11 32.16 -17.06 22.87
C VAL A 11 31.76 -18.09 23.93
N TYR A 12 31.09 -19.18 23.56
CA TYR A 12 30.79 -20.25 24.50
C TYR A 12 31.54 -21.49 24.09
N LEU A 13 32.74 -21.67 24.66
CA LEU A 13 33.44 -22.93 24.91
C LEU A 13 34.89 -22.57 25.26
N PHE A 14 35.21 -22.38 26.55
CA PHE A 14 36.41 -22.90 27.23
C PHE A 14 36.37 -22.48 28.73
N PRO A 15 36.57 -23.40 29.70
CA PRO A 15 36.29 -23.10 31.12
C PRO A 15 37.37 -22.28 31.85
N ASP A 16 38.54 -22.04 31.26
CA ASP A 16 39.72 -21.61 32.05
C ASP A 16 40.26 -20.19 31.73
N GLY A 17 39.44 -19.32 31.12
CA GLY A 17 39.54 -17.87 31.31
C GLY A 17 40.87 -17.15 31.01
N ARG A 18 41.71 -17.64 30.09
CA ARG A 18 42.94 -16.93 29.67
C ARG A 18 42.93 -16.64 28.17
N PHE A 19 42.49 -15.45 27.80
CA PHE A 19 42.70 -14.90 26.47
C PHE A 19 43.53 -13.61 26.58
N SER A 20 44.73 -13.61 25.98
CA SER A 20 45.52 -12.41 25.69
C SER A 20 45.67 -12.34 24.17
N PRO A 21 44.94 -11.45 23.46
CA PRO A 21 45.07 -11.36 22.03
C PRO A 21 46.35 -10.61 21.67
N ARG A 22 47.23 -11.27 20.92
CA ARG A 22 48.19 -10.59 20.06
C ARG A 22 48.00 -11.18 18.66
N TRP A 23 47.51 -10.33 17.76
CA TRP A 23 47.39 -10.53 16.31
C TRP A 23 46.19 -11.34 15.81
N LEU A 24 45.15 -10.59 15.44
CA LEU A 24 44.07 -10.99 14.53
C LEU A 24 44.66 -11.10 13.12
N TRP A 25 44.72 -12.31 12.54
CA TRP A 25 44.99 -12.46 11.09
C TRP A 25 43.69 -12.83 10.38
N LEU A 26 43.14 -11.82 9.70
CA LEU A 26 42.21 -11.96 8.59
C LEU A 26 42.88 -12.78 7.50
N HIS A 27 42.45 -14.03 7.31
CA HIS A 27 42.53 -14.65 6.00
C HIS A 27 41.17 -14.56 5.33
N ALA A 28 41.04 -13.49 4.55
CA ALA A 28 40.17 -13.44 3.40
C ALA A 28 40.47 -14.65 2.50
N GLY A 29 39.59 -15.64 2.52
CA GLY A 29 39.52 -16.68 1.50
C GLY A 29 38.91 -16.09 0.23
N LEU A 30 39.67 -15.22 -0.43
CA LEU A 30 39.46 -14.78 -1.80
C LEU A 30 39.80 -15.98 -2.70
N GLY A 31 38.89 -16.94 -2.80
CA GLY A 31 38.78 -17.77 -4.00
C GLY A 31 37.87 -16.98 -4.93
N VAL A 32 38.38 -16.18 -5.85
CA VAL A 32 38.79 -16.68 -7.16
C VAL A 32 37.88 -17.85 -7.57
N THR A 33 36.58 -17.57 -7.66
CA THR A 33 35.74 -18.16 -8.71
C THR A 33 36.33 -17.68 -10.03
N LEU A 34 37.48 -18.27 -10.38
CA LEU A 34 38.05 -18.15 -11.71
C LEU A 34 36.98 -18.71 -12.62
N MET A 35 36.37 -17.78 -13.31
CA MET A 35 35.59 -17.91 -14.51
C MET A 35 36.24 -18.94 -15.44
N VAL A 36 35.97 -20.22 -15.19
CA VAL A 36 35.87 -21.26 -16.21
C VAL A 36 34.38 -21.39 -16.51
N VAL A 37 33.78 -20.25 -16.85
CA VAL A 37 32.66 -20.20 -17.78
C VAL A 37 33.33 -20.31 -19.14
N GLY A 38 33.50 -21.55 -19.62
CA GLY A 38 34.30 -21.82 -20.80
C GLY A 38 34.14 -23.24 -21.30
N LEU A 39 32.98 -23.49 -21.94
CA LEU A 39 32.76 -24.46 -23.02
C LEU A 39 32.89 -25.96 -22.69
N LEU A 40 31.79 -26.57 -22.25
CA LEU A 40 31.25 -27.78 -22.91
C LEU A 40 29.71 -27.68 -22.87
N ALA A 41 29.10 -27.67 -24.05
CA ALA A 41 27.66 -27.53 -24.26
C ALA A 41 26.89 -28.75 -23.71
N GLY A 42 25.78 -28.50 -23.02
CA GLY A 42 24.81 -29.51 -22.57
C GLY A 42 23.99 -29.02 -21.36
N ASP A 43 22.69 -29.28 -21.37
CA ASP A 43 21.61 -28.65 -20.56
C ASP A 43 21.66 -28.85 -19.01
N ASP A 44 22.80 -29.19 -18.40
CA ASP A 44 22.87 -29.55 -16.99
C ASP A 44 23.84 -28.67 -16.17
N GLY A 45 23.50 -27.38 -16.00
CA GLY A 45 24.26 -26.42 -15.17
C GLY A 45 24.32 -26.75 -13.68
N TRP A 46 23.47 -27.65 -13.17
CA TRP A 46 23.40 -28.02 -11.76
C TRP A 46 24.54 -28.94 -11.29
N ALA A 47 25.07 -29.79 -12.19
CA ALA A 47 26.12 -30.76 -11.83
C ALA A 47 27.46 -30.06 -11.53
N VAL A 48 27.76 -28.96 -12.22
CA VAL A 48 29.02 -28.22 -12.11
C VAL A 48 29.15 -27.49 -10.77
N MET A 49 28.05 -26.92 -10.26
CA MET A 49 28.06 -26.23 -8.97
C MET A 49 28.28 -27.20 -7.81
N MET A 50 27.69 -28.40 -7.88
CA MET A 50 27.87 -29.44 -6.87
C MET A 50 29.29 -30.01 -6.86
N ALA A 51 29.89 -30.23 -8.05
CA ALA A 51 31.27 -30.71 -8.15
C ALA A 51 32.29 -29.70 -7.58
N GLY A 52 32.11 -28.41 -7.86
CA GLY A 52 32.98 -27.34 -7.33
C GLY A 52 32.91 -27.21 -5.80
N MET A 53 31.72 -27.40 -5.21
CA MET A 53 31.53 -27.32 -3.76
C MET A 53 32.17 -28.51 -3.03
N VAL A 54 32.05 -29.72 -3.58
CA VAL A 54 32.70 -30.93 -3.04
C VAL A 54 34.22 -30.80 -3.09
N PHE A 55 34.77 -30.28 -4.19
CA PHE A 55 36.21 -30.07 -4.33
C PHE A 55 36.75 -29.08 -3.28
N THR A 56 36.04 -27.98 -3.04
CA THR A 56 36.43 -26.95 -2.05
C THR A 56 36.44 -27.49 -0.63
N LEU A 57 35.43 -28.30 -0.26
CA LEU A 57 35.37 -28.96 1.04
C LEU A 57 36.50 -29.97 1.24
N LEU A 58 36.85 -30.74 0.20
CA LEU A 58 37.96 -31.69 0.24
C LEU A 58 39.32 -30.99 0.43
N VAL A 59 39.57 -29.88 -0.28
CA VAL A 59 40.79 -29.07 -0.11
C VAL A 59 40.87 -28.46 1.29
N GLY A 60 39.75 -27.93 1.81
CA GLY A 60 39.67 -27.41 3.18
C GLY A 60 39.95 -28.48 4.24
N GLY A 61 39.39 -29.68 4.06
CA GLY A 61 39.64 -30.84 4.93
C GLY A 61 41.09 -31.31 4.89
N ALA A 62 41.70 -31.40 3.71
CA ALA A 62 43.11 -31.77 3.56
C ALA A 62 44.05 -30.76 4.23
N GLY A 63 43.78 -29.46 4.08
CA GLY A 63 44.56 -28.38 4.69
C GLY A 63 44.54 -28.40 6.23
N GLN A 64 43.38 -28.69 6.83
CA GLN A 64 43.30 -28.87 8.29
C GLN A 64 44.08 -30.10 8.76
N THR A 65 43.91 -31.24 8.09
CA THR A 65 44.60 -32.49 8.45
C THR A 65 46.12 -32.35 8.37
N GLN A 66 46.63 -31.62 7.37
CA GLN A 66 48.07 -31.39 7.21
C GLN A 66 48.63 -30.44 8.29
N ARG A 67 47.88 -29.41 8.71
CA ARG A 67 48.25 -28.53 9.83
C ARG A 67 48.34 -29.29 11.14
N PHE A 68 47.41 -30.20 11.40
CA PHE A 68 47.39 -30.99 12.64
C PHE A 68 48.59 -31.95 12.76
N ARG A 69 49.01 -32.57 11.65
CA ARG A 69 50.20 -33.44 11.62
C ARG A 69 51.50 -32.69 11.91
N ARG A 70 51.57 -31.38 11.64
CA ARG A 70 52.77 -30.55 11.88
C ARG A 70 52.84 -29.93 13.29
N ALA A 71 51.81 -30.09 14.12
CA ALA A 71 51.84 -29.61 15.50
C ALA A 71 52.78 -30.46 16.38
N ASP A 72 53.32 -29.87 17.44
CA ASP A 72 54.21 -30.56 18.38
C ASP A 72 53.48 -31.72 19.11
N ALA A 73 54.23 -32.72 19.59
CA ALA A 73 53.66 -33.95 20.14
C ALA A 73 52.78 -33.69 21.39
N SER A 74 53.11 -32.68 22.19
CA SER A 74 52.34 -32.26 23.37
C SER A 74 50.99 -31.64 23.02
N LEU A 75 50.93 -30.87 21.93
CA LEU A 75 49.69 -30.26 21.42
C LEU A 75 48.78 -31.29 20.75
N ARG A 76 49.35 -32.30 20.08
CA ARG A 76 48.60 -33.43 19.53
C ARG A 76 47.96 -34.30 20.62
N ALA A 77 48.59 -34.44 21.78
CA ALA A 77 48.07 -35.22 22.90
C ALA A 77 46.89 -34.55 23.64
N GLN A 78 46.79 -33.22 23.59
CA GLN A 78 45.69 -32.46 24.22
C GLN A 78 44.47 -32.30 23.30
N ALA A 79 44.63 -32.59 22.01
CA ALA A 79 43.54 -32.53 21.04
C ALA A 79 42.64 -33.76 21.13
N ARG A 80 41.39 -33.58 21.57
CA ARG A 80 40.37 -34.62 21.42
C ARG A 80 39.79 -34.59 19.99
N PRO A 81 39.50 -35.75 19.36
CA PRO A 81 38.89 -35.77 18.04
C PRO A 81 37.48 -35.17 18.13
N VAL A 82 37.34 -33.95 17.63
CA VAL A 82 36.02 -33.36 17.38
C VAL A 82 35.58 -33.85 16.02
N VAL A 83 34.59 -34.75 15.98
CA VAL A 83 33.84 -35.01 14.75
C VAL A 83 33.12 -33.71 14.40
N MET A 84 33.69 -32.94 13.47
CA MET A 84 32.97 -31.86 12.82
C MET A 84 31.86 -32.48 11.98
N ALA A 85 30.67 -32.60 12.57
CA ALA A 85 29.46 -32.81 11.80
C ALA A 85 29.23 -31.53 10.98
N VAL A 86 29.80 -31.50 9.77
CA VAL A 86 29.43 -30.52 8.76
C VAL A 86 27.97 -30.80 8.42
N VAL A 87 27.06 -30.07 9.05
CA VAL A 87 25.65 -30.06 8.68
C VAL A 87 25.56 -29.30 7.36
N ALA A 88 25.80 -30.03 6.27
CA ALA A 88 25.38 -29.62 4.95
C ALA A 88 23.85 -29.65 4.95
N LEU A 89 23.23 -28.49 5.17
CA LEU A 89 21.80 -28.32 4.92
C LEU A 89 21.53 -28.63 3.45
N PRO A 90 20.73 -29.66 3.12
CA PRO A 90 20.38 -29.92 1.73
C PRO A 90 19.48 -28.80 1.23
N ILE A 91 19.73 -28.40 -0.01
CA ILE A 91 18.95 -27.49 -0.85
C ILE A 91 17.53 -28.05 -1.01
N VAL A 92 16.69 -27.91 0.01
CA VAL A 92 15.23 -28.13 -0.06
C VAL A 92 14.49 -26.81 0.13
N PHE A 93 15.19 -25.76 0.57
CA PHE A 93 14.59 -24.45 0.81
C PHE A 93 14.55 -23.55 -0.43
N VAL A 94 15.28 -23.88 -1.50
CA VAL A 94 15.35 -23.04 -2.72
C VAL A 94 14.43 -23.56 -3.85
N LEU A 95 14.07 -24.85 -3.85
CA LEU A 95 13.20 -25.41 -4.90
C LEU A 95 11.71 -25.05 -4.73
N GLY A 96 11.27 -24.68 -3.51
CA GLY A 96 9.91 -24.17 -3.27
C GLY A 96 9.64 -22.78 -3.88
N ILE A 97 10.69 -22.01 -4.22
CA ILE A 97 10.56 -20.69 -4.84
C ILE A 97 10.64 -20.79 -6.38
N VAL A 98 11.23 -21.85 -6.93
CA VAL A 98 11.36 -22.04 -8.39
C VAL A 98 10.15 -22.75 -9.01
N SER A 99 9.37 -23.52 -8.23
CA SER A 99 8.09 -24.09 -8.71
C SER A 99 6.97 -23.06 -8.90
N GLY A 100 7.17 -21.81 -8.46
CA GLY A 100 6.25 -20.69 -8.74
C GLY A 100 6.64 -19.85 -9.95
N ILE A 101 7.82 -20.06 -10.55
CA ILE A 101 8.37 -19.18 -11.60
C ILE A 101 8.50 -19.88 -12.96
N VAL A 102 8.24 -21.19 -13.06
CA VAL A 102 8.18 -21.93 -14.35
C VAL A 102 6.77 -22.45 -14.63
N LEU A 103 5.76 -21.61 -14.36
CA LEU A 103 4.40 -21.82 -14.86
C LEU A 103 4.04 -20.69 -15.82
N ASP A 104 4.62 -20.74 -17.02
CA ASP A 104 3.82 -20.52 -18.22
C ASP A 104 4.33 -21.43 -19.34
N GLY A 105 3.40 -22.15 -19.98
CA GLY A 105 3.74 -23.07 -21.06
C GLY A 105 3.03 -24.42 -21.02
N SER A 106 1.74 -24.40 -21.37
CA SER A 106 0.96 -25.50 -21.95
C SER A 106 0.32 -26.56 -21.02
N ARG A 107 -1.02 -26.42 -20.93
CA ARG A 107 -2.08 -27.46 -20.95
C ARG A 107 -1.68 -28.86 -20.46
N PHE A 108 -2.09 -29.24 -19.24
CA PHE A 108 -2.66 -30.58 -18.99
C PHE A 108 -3.55 -30.57 -17.74
N ALA A 109 -4.72 -31.18 -17.89
CA ALA A 109 -5.75 -31.30 -16.87
C ALA A 109 -5.43 -32.41 -15.86
N GLY A 110 -5.80 -32.17 -14.60
CA GLY A 110 -6.15 -33.23 -13.64
C GLY A 110 -5.03 -33.70 -12.70
N HIS A 111 -5.29 -33.55 -11.39
CA HIS A 111 -4.69 -34.24 -10.23
C HIS A 111 -3.51 -33.56 -9.53
N GLY A 112 -3.78 -32.42 -8.88
CA GLY A 112 -2.96 -31.83 -7.81
C GLY A 112 -3.02 -32.56 -6.45
N ALA A 113 -3.17 -33.89 -6.45
CA ALA A 113 -3.33 -34.69 -5.22
C ALA A 113 -2.18 -35.68 -4.92
N LEU A 114 -1.19 -35.82 -5.81
CA LEU A 114 -0.06 -36.76 -5.62
C LEU A 114 1.28 -36.09 -5.29
N ALA A 115 1.47 -34.81 -5.60
CA ALA A 115 2.67 -34.06 -5.21
C ALA A 115 2.68 -33.67 -3.71
N ASN A 116 1.52 -33.68 -3.06
CA ASN A 116 1.38 -33.40 -1.63
C ASN A 116 1.54 -34.64 -0.72
N LEU A 117 1.81 -35.82 -1.28
CA LEU A 117 1.83 -37.08 -0.50
C LEU A 117 3.23 -37.70 -0.30
N HIS A 118 4.30 -37.14 -0.87
CA HIS A 118 5.64 -37.75 -0.78
C HIS A 118 6.71 -36.96 0.00
N LEU A 119 6.33 -35.95 0.78
CA LEU A 119 7.27 -35.21 1.65
C LEU A 119 6.91 -35.22 3.14
N GLN A 120 5.91 -36.00 3.53
CA GLN A 120 5.72 -36.41 4.92
C GLN A 120 6.19 -37.87 5.02
N LEU A 121 6.96 -38.19 6.08
CA LEU A 121 7.58 -39.49 6.38
C LEU A 121 9.04 -39.64 5.88
N VAL A 122 9.96 -38.85 6.43
CA VAL A 122 10.85 -39.25 7.55
C VAL A 122 11.44 -37.95 8.11
N PRO A 123 11.01 -37.47 9.30
CA PRO A 123 11.58 -36.26 9.86
C PRO A 123 13.07 -36.47 10.17
N PRO A 124 13.95 -35.49 9.92
CA PRO A 124 15.39 -35.55 10.24
C PRO A 124 15.69 -35.96 11.71
N GLY A 125 14.73 -35.80 12.62
CA GLY A 125 14.84 -36.23 14.02
C GLY A 125 14.99 -37.74 14.22
N PHE A 126 14.48 -38.59 13.33
CA PHE A 126 14.59 -40.05 13.49
C PHE A 126 16.01 -40.58 13.26
N LEU A 127 16.78 -39.96 12.37
CA LEU A 127 18.18 -40.34 12.14
C LEU A 127 19.06 -39.97 13.35
N ALA A 128 18.80 -38.82 13.98
CA ALA A 128 19.49 -38.40 15.20
C ALA A 128 19.17 -39.32 16.39
N LEU A 129 17.90 -39.74 16.54
CA LEU A 129 17.47 -40.70 17.55
C LEU A 129 18.05 -42.11 17.32
N ALA A 130 18.11 -42.58 16.07
CA ALA A 130 18.70 -43.87 15.72
C ALA A 130 20.22 -43.90 15.98
N LEU A 131 20.94 -42.82 15.66
CA LEU A 131 22.37 -42.68 15.94
C LEU A 131 22.64 -42.58 17.45
N ALA A 132 21.85 -41.80 18.19
CA ALA A 132 21.96 -41.73 19.65
C ALA A 132 21.69 -43.09 20.31
N TRP A 133 20.71 -43.83 19.81
CA TRP A 133 20.39 -45.17 20.29
C TRP A 133 21.46 -46.21 19.94
N ALA A 134 22.05 -46.14 18.75
CA ALA A 134 23.17 -46.99 18.35
C ALA A 134 24.42 -46.76 19.22
N VAL A 135 24.73 -45.50 19.53
CA VAL A 135 25.85 -45.12 20.43
C VAL A 135 25.61 -45.62 21.86
N LEU A 136 24.37 -45.56 22.36
CA LEU A 136 24.00 -46.07 23.69
C LEU A 136 23.98 -47.60 23.78
N ARG A 137 23.65 -48.29 22.68
CA ARG A 137 23.48 -49.75 22.66
C ARG A 137 24.78 -50.52 22.42
N HIS A 138 25.73 -49.94 21.69
CA HIS A 138 26.97 -50.62 21.30
C HIS A 138 28.22 -50.19 22.08
N ASP A 139 28.05 -49.41 23.16
CA ASP A 139 29.11 -49.02 24.09
C ASP A 139 30.39 -48.50 23.39
N LEU A 140 30.19 -47.71 22.32
CA LEU A 140 31.25 -47.17 21.46
C LEU A 140 32.11 -46.08 22.12
N TRP A 141 32.05 -45.95 23.44
CA TRP A 141 32.86 -45.06 24.25
C TRP A 141 34.18 -45.74 24.57
N GLY A 142 35.19 -45.53 23.72
CA GLY A 142 36.55 -45.95 24.02
C GLY A 142 37.19 -45.06 25.08
N GLY A 143 37.13 -45.47 26.35
CA GLY A 143 37.87 -44.86 27.46
C GLY A 143 37.20 -45.06 28.81
N GLU A 144 37.98 -45.34 29.86
CA GLU A 144 37.53 -45.76 31.21
C GLU A 144 36.65 -44.75 32.00
N GLU A 145 36.22 -43.64 31.41
CA GLU A 145 35.31 -42.69 32.06
C GLU A 145 33.86 -42.88 31.60
N ARG A 146 33.08 -43.65 32.36
CA ARG A 146 31.63 -43.73 32.18
C ARG A 146 30.99 -42.36 32.41
N PRO A 147 30.15 -41.83 31.50
CA PRO A 147 29.53 -40.54 31.69
C PRO A 147 28.63 -40.52 32.93
N HIS A 148 28.84 -39.54 33.81
CA HIS A 148 28.09 -39.38 35.05
C HIS A 148 26.58 -39.21 34.76
N ARG A 149 25.70 -39.89 35.51
CA ARG A 149 24.22 -39.92 35.33
C ARG A 149 23.54 -38.57 35.06
N ARG A 150 24.15 -37.43 35.43
CA ARG A 150 23.65 -36.08 35.15
C ARG A 150 23.73 -35.70 33.67
N SER A 151 24.78 -36.11 32.95
CA SER A 151 24.99 -35.80 31.53
C SER A 151 23.96 -36.51 30.64
N LEU A 152 23.68 -37.78 30.94
CA LEU A 152 22.65 -38.57 30.25
C LEU A 152 21.24 -38.00 30.46
N ARG A 153 20.94 -37.47 31.66
CA ARG A 153 19.66 -36.80 31.94
C ARG A 153 19.52 -35.49 31.18
N LEU A 154 20.58 -34.70 31.07
CA LEU A 154 20.58 -33.44 30.31
C LEU A 154 20.37 -33.69 28.81
N VAL A 155 21.03 -34.70 28.24
CA VAL A 155 20.82 -35.09 26.84
C VAL A 155 19.39 -35.59 26.63
N ALA A 156 18.84 -36.41 27.54
CA ALA A 156 17.46 -36.87 27.45
C ALA A 156 16.43 -35.72 27.54
N VAL A 157 16.66 -34.74 28.41
CA VAL A 157 15.80 -33.54 28.52
C VAL A 157 15.90 -32.65 27.28
N ALA A 158 17.11 -32.45 26.74
CA ALA A 158 17.30 -31.68 25.53
C ALA A 158 16.65 -32.34 24.31
N VAL A 159 16.76 -33.67 24.18
CA VAL A 159 16.07 -34.45 23.14
C VAL A 159 14.54 -34.39 23.33
N GLY A 160 14.07 -34.50 24.58
CA GLY A 160 12.64 -34.36 24.90
C GLY A 160 12.07 -33.00 24.50
N LEU A 161 12.78 -31.91 24.81
CA LEU A 161 12.39 -30.55 24.42
C LEU A 161 12.44 -30.34 22.90
N ALA A 162 13.45 -30.88 22.22
CA ALA A 162 13.54 -30.82 20.77
C ALA A 162 12.38 -31.58 20.09
N VAL A 163 12.01 -32.76 20.61
CA VAL A 163 10.83 -33.52 20.15
C VAL A 163 9.55 -32.74 20.41
N LEU A 164 9.42 -32.07 21.56
CA LEU A 164 8.24 -31.26 21.88
C LEU A 164 8.09 -30.04 20.96
N VAL A 165 9.19 -29.42 20.56
CA VAL A 165 9.20 -28.33 19.58
C VAL A 165 8.88 -28.88 18.17
N ILE A 166 9.49 -29.99 17.75
CA ILE A 166 9.32 -30.58 16.42
C ILE A 166 7.93 -31.21 16.23
N VAL A 167 7.33 -31.78 17.27
CA VAL A 167 5.97 -32.34 17.24
C VAL A 167 4.92 -31.28 17.57
N GLY A 168 5.24 -30.30 18.41
CA GLY A 168 4.34 -29.17 18.73
C GLY A 168 4.19 -28.17 17.59
N LEU A 169 5.24 -27.94 16.78
CA LEU A 169 5.20 -27.06 15.61
C LEU A 169 4.15 -27.48 14.56
N PRO A 170 4.02 -28.75 14.12
CA PRO A 170 3.00 -29.13 13.15
C PRO A 170 1.57 -29.11 13.72
N PHE A 171 1.36 -29.29 15.03
CA PHE A 171 0.03 -29.10 15.64
C PHE A 171 -0.31 -27.61 15.84
N GLY A 172 0.68 -26.78 16.18
CA GLY A 172 0.54 -25.33 16.23
C GLY A 172 0.32 -24.70 14.85
N LEU A 173 1.07 -25.13 13.84
CA LEU A 173 0.93 -24.67 12.46
C LEU A 173 -0.33 -25.22 11.78
N SER A 174 -0.78 -26.44 12.03
CA SER A 174 -2.05 -26.93 11.47
C SER A 174 -3.26 -26.24 12.10
N ALA A 175 -3.22 -25.94 13.40
CA ALA A 175 -4.23 -25.10 14.05
C ALA A 175 -4.16 -23.64 13.58
N TRP A 176 -2.98 -23.13 13.22
CA TRP A 176 -2.79 -21.79 12.63
C TRP A 176 -3.19 -21.71 11.17
N THR A 177 -2.89 -22.72 10.35
CA THR A 177 -3.26 -22.76 8.92
C THR A 177 -4.74 -23.09 8.75
N ALA A 178 -5.32 -23.95 9.60
CA ALA A 178 -6.76 -24.16 9.63
C ALA A 178 -7.50 -22.89 10.09
N ARG A 179 -6.96 -22.14 11.07
CA ARG A 179 -7.50 -20.83 11.46
C ARG A 179 -7.27 -19.75 10.40
N ALA A 180 -6.13 -19.73 9.71
CA ALA A 180 -5.83 -18.76 8.66
C ALA A 180 -6.62 -19.04 7.37
N SER A 181 -6.85 -20.30 7.00
CA SER A 181 -7.74 -20.67 5.89
C SER A 181 -9.20 -20.52 6.27
N ALA A 182 -9.60 -20.81 7.51
CA ALA A 182 -10.97 -20.52 7.96
C ALA A 182 -11.21 -19.00 8.01
N VAL A 183 -10.24 -18.19 8.43
CA VAL A 183 -10.31 -16.71 8.38
C VAL A 183 -10.30 -16.21 6.93
N ALA A 184 -9.49 -16.76 6.03
CA ALA A 184 -9.49 -16.38 4.61
C ALA A 184 -10.76 -16.80 3.86
N THR A 185 -11.49 -17.81 4.35
CA THR A 185 -12.79 -18.25 3.80
C THR A 185 -13.97 -17.63 4.57
N MET A 186 -13.72 -16.97 5.70
CA MET A 186 -14.71 -16.25 6.52
C MET A 186 -14.57 -14.73 6.46
N LEU A 187 -13.54 -14.18 5.81
CA LEU A 187 -13.60 -12.80 5.36
C LEU A 187 -14.68 -12.77 4.30
N PRO A 188 -15.82 -12.08 4.51
CA PRO A 188 -16.64 -11.73 3.36
C PRO A 188 -15.68 -11.09 2.35
N ALA A 189 -15.74 -11.50 1.08
CA ALA A 189 -15.17 -10.67 0.03
C ALA A 189 -15.64 -9.25 0.35
N MET A 190 -14.73 -8.37 0.78
CA MET A 190 -15.15 -7.08 1.33
C MET A 190 -15.95 -6.43 0.21
N ARG A 191 -17.26 -6.30 0.45
CA ARG A 191 -18.14 -5.71 -0.56
C ARG A 191 -17.63 -4.30 -0.80
N PRO A 192 -17.54 -3.85 -2.06
CA PRO A 192 -17.09 -2.50 -2.33
C PRO A 192 -17.99 -1.52 -1.58
N VAL A 193 -17.37 -0.54 -0.92
CA VAL A 193 -18.10 0.42 -0.08
C VAL A 193 -18.94 1.31 -0.99
N PRO A 194 -20.25 1.51 -0.72
CA PRO A 194 -21.06 2.44 -1.49
C PRO A 194 -20.44 3.84 -1.48
N LEU A 195 -20.26 4.43 -2.65
CA LEU A 195 -19.68 5.76 -2.82
C LEU A 195 -20.63 6.64 -3.64
N ILE A 196 -20.80 7.88 -3.19
CA ILE A 196 -21.29 8.95 -4.04
C ILE A 196 -20.21 10.03 -4.15
N VAL A 197 -20.02 10.56 -5.36
CA VAL A 197 -19.05 11.60 -5.64
C VAL A 197 -19.80 12.90 -5.91
N ASP A 198 -19.50 13.94 -5.15
CA ASP A 198 -19.99 15.30 -5.35
C ASP A 198 -18.82 16.16 -5.82
N ALA A 199 -18.91 16.70 -7.02
CA ALA A 199 -17.78 17.30 -7.73
C ALA A 199 -18.24 18.57 -8.47
N ASP A 200 -17.35 19.52 -8.70
CA ASP A 200 -17.63 20.71 -9.53
C ASP A 200 -16.95 20.67 -10.89
N LEU A 201 -16.37 19.52 -11.23
CA LEU A 201 -15.92 19.16 -12.58
C LEU A 201 -14.85 20.11 -13.12
N ALA A 202 -14.00 20.59 -12.22
CA ALA A 202 -12.72 21.17 -12.58
C ALA A 202 -11.77 20.09 -13.13
N HIS A 203 -10.56 20.50 -13.45
CA HIS A 203 -9.58 19.66 -14.12
C HIS A 203 -9.22 18.41 -13.30
N ASP A 204 -9.00 18.58 -12.01
CA ASP A 204 -8.64 17.52 -11.09
C ASP A 204 -9.83 16.69 -10.58
N ASP A 205 -11.05 17.22 -10.53
CA ASP A 205 -12.26 16.41 -10.30
C ASP A 205 -12.37 15.29 -11.33
N ILE A 206 -12.10 15.61 -12.61
CA ILE A 206 -12.19 14.63 -13.69
C ILE A 206 -11.13 13.55 -13.51
N LEU A 207 -9.91 13.93 -13.10
CA LEU A 207 -8.84 12.99 -12.79
C LEU A 207 -9.19 12.12 -11.57
N ALA A 208 -9.83 12.69 -10.55
CA ALA A 208 -10.31 12.01 -9.37
C ALA A 208 -11.44 11.02 -9.73
N LEU A 209 -12.37 11.43 -10.60
CA LEU A 209 -13.44 10.59 -11.12
C LEU A 209 -12.87 9.39 -11.89
N LEU A 210 -11.91 9.62 -12.79
CA LEU A 210 -11.19 8.56 -13.51
C LEU A 210 -10.48 7.59 -12.57
N LEU A 211 -9.96 8.08 -11.44
CA LEU A 211 -9.34 7.25 -10.42
C LEU A 211 -10.37 6.40 -9.69
N VAL A 212 -11.43 6.99 -9.11
CA VAL A 212 -12.36 6.26 -8.24
C VAL A 212 -13.19 5.21 -8.98
N VAL A 213 -13.56 5.45 -10.24
CA VAL A 213 -14.33 4.46 -11.01
C VAL A 213 -13.53 3.21 -11.38
N GLN A 214 -12.19 3.28 -11.29
CA GLN A 214 -11.26 2.17 -11.51
C GLN A 214 -10.87 1.44 -10.20
N GLN A 215 -11.30 1.96 -9.04
CA GLN A 215 -11.03 1.34 -7.74
C GLN A 215 -12.02 0.21 -7.46
N THR A 216 -11.51 -0.96 -7.09
CA THR A 216 -12.34 -2.15 -6.77
C THR A 216 -12.88 -2.14 -5.34
N GLY A 217 -12.39 -1.23 -4.49
CA GLY A 217 -12.79 -1.12 -3.08
C GLY A 217 -14.04 -0.28 -2.85
N VAL A 218 -14.51 0.43 -3.88
CA VAL A 218 -15.69 1.31 -3.82
C VAL A 218 -16.67 0.97 -4.94
N ASP A 219 -17.95 1.20 -4.68
CA ASP A 219 -19.06 1.07 -5.63
C ASP A 219 -19.65 2.46 -5.87
N VAL A 220 -19.26 3.11 -6.97
CA VAL A 220 -19.74 4.45 -7.32
C VAL A 220 -21.19 4.36 -7.79
N ARG A 221 -22.12 4.87 -6.98
CA ARG A 221 -23.57 4.78 -7.21
C ARG A 221 -24.21 6.03 -7.81
N GLY A 222 -23.47 7.13 -7.82
CA GLY A 222 -23.91 8.38 -8.42
C GLY A 222 -22.80 9.41 -8.42
N VAL A 223 -22.92 10.36 -9.33
CA VAL A 223 -22.12 11.59 -9.36
C VAL A 223 -23.08 12.77 -9.28
N THR A 224 -22.81 13.71 -8.40
CA THR A 224 -23.53 14.97 -8.29
C THR A 224 -22.62 16.11 -8.70
N VAL A 225 -23.15 17.06 -9.47
CA VAL A 225 -22.42 18.24 -9.90
C VAL A 225 -22.80 19.42 -9.02
N SER A 226 -21.83 20.00 -8.33
CA SER A 226 -22.00 21.21 -7.52
C SER A 226 -21.93 22.44 -8.43
N GLY A 227 -23.11 22.99 -8.79
CA GLY A 227 -23.20 24.17 -9.67
C GLY A 227 -22.65 25.45 -9.07
N THR A 228 -22.28 25.44 -7.79
CA THR A 228 -21.61 26.56 -7.11
C THR A 228 -20.10 26.56 -7.30
N GLY A 229 -19.54 25.51 -7.88
CA GLY A 229 -18.11 25.37 -8.09
C GLY A 229 -17.64 25.84 -9.48
N GLU A 230 -16.56 25.26 -9.98
CA GLU A 230 -15.90 25.71 -11.20
C GLU A 230 -16.80 25.52 -12.43
N ALA A 231 -17.35 24.34 -12.72
CA ALA A 231 -18.27 24.19 -13.86
C ALA A 231 -19.67 24.80 -13.57
N HIS A 232 -20.32 25.32 -14.61
CA HIS A 232 -21.78 25.44 -14.57
C HIS A 232 -22.38 24.05 -14.59
N CYS A 233 -23.43 23.85 -13.82
CA CYS A 233 -23.91 22.53 -13.50
C CYS A 233 -24.37 21.74 -14.74
N ALA A 234 -25.11 22.38 -15.64
CA ALA A 234 -25.57 21.74 -16.89
C ALA A 234 -24.39 21.28 -17.78
N ALA A 235 -23.30 22.05 -17.82
CA ALA A 235 -22.11 21.68 -18.57
C ALA A 235 -21.28 20.61 -17.84
N GLY A 236 -21.12 20.74 -16.52
CA GLY A 236 -20.49 19.74 -15.67
C GLY A 236 -21.17 18.38 -15.77
N VAL A 237 -22.51 18.32 -15.77
CA VAL A 237 -23.25 17.05 -15.97
C VAL A 237 -22.97 16.44 -17.33
N ARG A 238 -22.99 17.25 -18.41
CA ARG A 238 -22.62 16.77 -19.75
C ARG A 238 -21.19 16.22 -19.77
N ASN A 239 -20.25 16.91 -19.13
CA ASN A 239 -18.84 16.52 -19.09
C ASN A 239 -18.65 15.24 -18.28
N ALA A 240 -19.25 15.14 -17.10
CA ALA A 240 -19.23 13.93 -16.27
C ALA A 240 -19.80 12.72 -17.02
N LEU A 241 -20.94 12.85 -17.69
CA LEU A 241 -21.52 11.78 -18.50
C LEU A 241 -20.58 11.36 -19.65
N ALA A 242 -19.97 12.32 -20.35
CA ALA A 242 -19.02 12.04 -21.43
C ALA A 242 -17.76 11.32 -20.93
N VAL A 243 -17.22 11.74 -19.78
CA VAL A 243 -16.07 11.11 -19.12
C VAL A 243 -16.41 9.68 -18.72
N LEU A 244 -17.53 9.47 -18.02
CA LEU A 244 -18.00 8.15 -17.60
C LEU A 244 -18.23 7.22 -18.78
N ASN A 245 -18.84 7.71 -19.86
CA ASN A 245 -19.02 6.96 -21.09
C ASN A 245 -17.67 6.55 -21.73
N ALA A 246 -16.68 7.45 -21.74
CA ALA A 246 -15.35 7.18 -22.31
C ALA A 246 -14.59 6.06 -21.57
N VAL A 247 -14.93 5.79 -20.31
CA VAL A 247 -14.35 4.71 -19.49
C VAL A 247 -15.32 3.55 -19.23
N GLY A 248 -16.43 3.48 -19.99
CA GLY A 248 -17.36 2.35 -19.93
C GLY A 248 -18.23 2.30 -18.66
N ARG A 249 -18.42 3.44 -17.99
CA ARG A 249 -19.22 3.59 -16.77
C ARG A 249 -20.47 4.45 -16.96
N ALA A 250 -21.10 4.36 -18.12
CA ALA A 250 -22.35 5.05 -18.45
C ALA A 250 -23.57 4.56 -17.61
N ASP A 251 -23.38 3.55 -16.75
CA ASP A 251 -24.35 3.06 -15.78
C ASP A 251 -24.55 4.01 -14.58
N ILE A 252 -23.57 4.87 -14.29
CA ILE A 252 -23.60 5.74 -13.12
C ILE A 252 -24.51 6.96 -13.39
N PRO A 253 -25.55 7.20 -12.58
CA PRO A 253 -26.40 8.38 -12.74
C PRO A 253 -25.64 9.66 -12.37
N VAL A 254 -25.89 10.73 -13.13
CA VAL A 254 -25.31 12.05 -12.88
C VAL A 254 -26.43 13.07 -12.70
N ALA A 255 -26.42 13.81 -11.59
CA ALA A 255 -27.44 14.81 -11.27
C ALA A 255 -26.86 16.22 -11.13
N CYS A 256 -27.69 17.21 -11.43
CA CYS A 256 -27.32 18.61 -11.39
C CYS A 256 -27.75 19.26 -10.06
N GLY A 257 -26.83 19.94 -9.39
CA GLY A 257 -27.10 20.81 -8.24
C GLY A 257 -27.50 22.22 -8.63
N ARG A 258 -27.70 23.05 -7.60
CA ARG A 258 -28.02 24.47 -7.76
C ARG A 258 -26.80 25.29 -8.16
N GLU A 259 -27.03 26.39 -8.88
CA GLU A 259 -25.99 27.33 -9.36
C GLU A 259 -25.61 28.42 -8.34
N THR A 260 -26.21 28.41 -7.15
CA THR A 260 -26.02 29.47 -6.14
C THR A 260 -25.72 28.87 -4.77
N PRO A 261 -24.81 29.45 -3.98
CA PRO A 261 -24.54 28.98 -2.63
C PRO A 261 -25.76 29.15 -1.73
N LEU A 262 -25.77 28.47 -0.58
CA LEU A 262 -26.80 28.61 0.44
C LEU A 262 -26.84 30.03 1.01
N SER A 263 -25.69 30.71 1.05
CA SER A 263 -25.56 32.10 1.47
C SER A 263 -24.42 32.80 0.74
N GLY A 264 -24.50 34.13 0.61
CA GLY A 264 -23.50 34.95 -0.07
C GLY A 264 -23.57 34.90 -1.60
N THR A 265 -22.55 35.45 -2.24
CA THR A 265 -22.46 35.59 -3.72
C THR A 265 -21.08 35.21 -4.27
N ASN A 266 -20.26 34.52 -3.47
CA ASN A 266 -18.95 34.03 -3.88
C ASN A 266 -19.12 33.05 -5.05
N ALA A 267 -18.27 33.19 -6.07
CA ALA A 267 -18.30 32.36 -7.26
C ALA A 267 -16.90 32.21 -7.85
N PHE A 268 -16.67 31.09 -8.53
CA PHE A 268 -15.46 30.89 -9.31
C PHE A 268 -15.38 31.90 -10.48
N PRO A 269 -14.17 32.26 -10.95
CA PRO A 269 -13.99 33.19 -12.07
C PRO A 269 -14.69 32.71 -13.36
N ASP A 270 -15.42 33.59 -14.04
CA ASP A 270 -16.17 33.26 -15.27
C ASP A 270 -15.30 32.56 -16.34
N ASP A 271 -14.05 33.00 -16.53
CA ASP A 271 -13.13 32.38 -17.49
C ASP A 271 -12.74 30.94 -17.12
N TRP A 272 -12.65 30.66 -15.80
CA TRP A 272 -12.39 29.30 -15.30
C TRP A 272 -13.63 28.44 -15.52
N ARG A 273 -14.81 28.98 -15.19
CA ARG A 273 -16.09 28.28 -15.43
C ARG A 273 -16.31 27.96 -16.89
N ALA A 274 -16.05 28.92 -17.78
CA ALA A 274 -16.15 28.70 -19.23
C ALA A 274 -15.16 27.65 -19.75
N SER A 275 -13.96 27.59 -19.16
CA SER A 275 -12.97 26.56 -19.47
C SER A 275 -13.43 25.18 -19.02
N ALA A 276 -13.93 25.06 -17.78
CA ALA A 276 -14.49 23.83 -17.24
C ALA A 276 -15.73 23.35 -18.04
N ASP A 277 -16.63 24.26 -18.42
CA ASP A 277 -17.82 23.97 -19.22
C ASP A 277 -17.48 23.32 -20.57
N ASN A 278 -16.34 23.71 -21.15
CA ASN A 278 -15.83 23.19 -22.41
C ASN A 278 -14.79 22.08 -22.23
N LEU A 279 -14.73 21.46 -21.04
CA LEU A 279 -13.82 20.36 -20.71
C LEU A 279 -12.35 20.71 -21.01
N TYR A 280 -11.98 21.96 -20.76
CA TYR A 280 -10.66 22.53 -21.04
C TYR A 280 -10.19 22.32 -22.50
N GLY A 281 -11.15 22.28 -23.44
CA GLY A 281 -10.89 22.04 -24.86
C GLY A 281 -10.66 20.58 -25.24
N VAL A 282 -10.73 19.65 -24.29
CA VAL A 282 -10.64 18.21 -24.55
C VAL A 282 -11.95 17.71 -25.14
N TYR A 283 -11.93 17.30 -26.41
CA TYR A 283 -13.10 16.69 -27.02
C TYR A 283 -13.32 15.25 -26.55
N LEU A 284 -14.55 14.95 -26.12
CA LEU A 284 -15.10 13.62 -25.91
C LEU A 284 -16.43 13.47 -26.69
N PRO A 285 -16.72 12.29 -27.26
CA PRO A 285 -18.02 12.02 -27.84
C PRO A 285 -19.14 12.23 -26.81
N PRO A 286 -20.29 12.81 -27.19
CA PRO A 286 -21.44 12.91 -26.30
C PRO A 286 -21.87 11.54 -25.78
N ALA A 287 -22.21 11.48 -24.49
CA ALA A 287 -22.79 10.27 -23.90
C ALA A 287 -24.21 10.03 -24.42
N GLN A 288 -24.61 8.76 -24.50
CA GLN A 288 -26.00 8.39 -24.82
C GLN A 288 -26.91 8.46 -23.59
N SER A 289 -26.33 8.23 -22.40
CA SER A 289 -27.01 8.36 -21.11
C SER A 289 -27.50 9.79 -20.88
N GLN A 290 -28.68 9.92 -20.28
CA GLN A 290 -29.28 11.21 -19.95
C GLN A 290 -28.93 11.60 -18.51
N PRO A 291 -28.92 12.92 -18.19
CA PRO A 291 -28.93 13.39 -16.81
C PRO A 291 -30.05 12.73 -16.00
N SER A 292 -29.81 12.57 -14.70
CA SER A 292 -30.87 12.19 -13.75
C SER A 292 -31.97 13.25 -13.74
N GLU A 293 -33.22 12.82 -13.54
CA GLU A 293 -34.36 13.72 -13.31
C GLU A 293 -34.36 14.30 -11.88
N LEU A 294 -33.61 13.68 -10.97
CA LEU A 294 -33.41 14.18 -9.61
C LEU A 294 -32.41 15.34 -9.61
N SER A 295 -32.59 16.29 -8.70
CA SER A 295 -31.53 17.24 -8.35
C SER A 295 -30.33 16.51 -7.72
N ALA A 296 -29.18 17.17 -7.64
CA ALA A 296 -28.01 16.61 -6.96
C ALA A 296 -28.31 16.22 -5.49
N SER A 297 -28.95 17.11 -4.74
CA SER A 297 -29.32 16.84 -3.34
C SER A 297 -30.33 15.70 -3.23
N GLU A 298 -31.28 15.60 -4.15
CA GLU A 298 -32.23 14.49 -4.22
C GLU A 298 -31.57 13.16 -4.60
N LEU A 299 -30.65 13.15 -5.58
CA LEU A 299 -29.90 11.95 -5.95
C LEU A 299 -29.01 11.47 -4.81
N LEU A 300 -28.33 12.39 -4.11
CA LEU A 300 -27.51 12.07 -2.95
C LEU A 300 -28.37 11.44 -1.85
N LEU A 301 -29.47 12.10 -1.51
CA LEU A 301 -30.43 11.63 -0.53
C LEU A 301 -30.98 10.25 -0.88
N ALA A 302 -31.43 10.05 -2.13
CA ALA A 302 -31.97 8.79 -2.62
C ALA A 302 -30.93 7.66 -2.58
N THR A 303 -29.69 7.94 -2.99
CA THR A 303 -28.59 6.97 -3.02
C THR A 303 -28.24 6.49 -1.60
N VAL A 304 -28.11 7.43 -0.65
CA VAL A 304 -27.82 7.11 0.76
C VAL A 304 -28.99 6.34 1.39
N ARG A 305 -30.24 6.73 1.11
CA ARG A 305 -31.43 6.06 1.64
C ARG A 305 -31.62 4.66 1.08
N ALA A 306 -31.36 4.44 -0.20
CA ALA A 306 -31.53 3.14 -0.84
C ALA A 306 -30.45 2.11 -0.41
N SER A 307 -29.30 2.58 0.09
CA SER A 307 -28.24 1.68 0.54
C SER A 307 -28.59 0.95 1.84
N ASN A 308 -28.33 -0.35 1.87
CA ASN A 308 -28.39 -1.18 3.08
C ASN A 308 -27.09 -1.09 3.91
N GLU A 309 -26.01 -0.60 3.30
CA GLU A 309 -24.71 -0.36 3.92
C GLU A 309 -24.51 1.14 4.10
N ARG A 310 -23.65 1.56 5.03
CA ARG A 310 -23.36 2.99 5.18
C ARG A 310 -22.58 3.49 3.96
N THR A 311 -23.00 4.63 3.42
CA THR A 311 -22.41 5.22 2.21
C THR A 311 -21.25 6.14 2.57
N VAL A 312 -20.16 6.11 1.81
CA VAL A 312 -19.13 7.14 1.83
C VAL A 312 -19.50 8.25 0.85
N VAL A 313 -19.31 9.49 1.26
CA VAL A 313 -19.49 10.66 0.40
C VAL A 313 -18.12 11.27 0.14
N LEU A 314 -17.75 11.45 -1.13
CA LEU A 314 -16.54 12.16 -1.55
C LEU A 314 -16.97 13.51 -2.12
N THR A 315 -16.56 14.61 -1.50
CA THR A 315 -16.85 15.97 -1.96
C THR A 315 -15.57 16.64 -2.46
N LEU A 316 -15.55 16.98 -3.74
CA LEU A 316 -14.43 17.56 -4.48
C LEU A 316 -14.66 19.02 -4.87
N GLY A 317 -15.92 19.48 -4.82
CA GLY A 317 -16.30 20.88 -4.99
C GLY A 317 -16.91 21.50 -3.72
N PRO A 318 -17.57 22.66 -3.85
CA PRO A 318 -18.28 23.29 -2.74
C PRO A 318 -19.40 22.40 -2.18
N LEU A 319 -19.54 22.43 -0.85
CA LEU A 319 -20.34 21.48 -0.05
C LEU A 319 -21.87 21.66 -0.13
N THR A 320 -22.34 22.52 -1.03
CA THR A 320 -23.74 22.96 -1.18
C THR A 320 -24.73 21.81 -1.28
N ASN A 321 -24.45 20.82 -2.14
CA ASN A 321 -25.36 19.69 -2.40
C ASN A 321 -25.54 18.80 -1.16
N LEU A 322 -24.44 18.51 -0.45
CA LEU A 322 -24.48 17.71 0.78
C LEU A 322 -25.17 18.48 1.91
N ALA A 323 -24.88 19.77 2.07
CA ALA A 323 -25.54 20.62 3.06
C ALA A 323 -27.06 20.69 2.84
N GLU A 324 -27.50 20.87 1.59
CA GLU A 324 -28.92 20.88 1.23
C GLU A 324 -29.60 19.52 1.52
N SER A 325 -28.90 18.42 1.25
CA SER A 325 -29.37 17.07 1.57
C SER A 325 -29.55 16.89 3.08
N LEU A 326 -28.60 17.37 3.88
CA LEU A 326 -28.64 17.32 5.35
C LEU A 326 -29.71 18.24 5.94
N GLN A 327 -29.96 19.40 5.34
CA GLN A 327 -31.07 20.27 5.74
C GLN A 327 -32.43 19.64 5.42
N THR A 328 -32.53 18.94 4.29
CA THR A 328 -33.76 18.26 3.87
C THR A 328 -34.07 17.05 4.75
N ASP A 329 -33.06 16.25 5.08
CA ASP A 329 -33.21 15.10 5.98
C ASP A 329 -31.96 14.91 6.86
N PRO A 330 -31.92 15.50 8.06
CA PRO A 330 -30.78 15.36 8.96
C PRO A 330 -30.47 13.92 9.37
N ALA A 331 -31.45 13.01 9.31
CA ALA A 331 -31.27 11.62 9.72
C ALA A 331 -30.38 10.82 8.75
N ILE A 332 -30.10 11.35 7.55
CA ILE A 332 -29.17 10.68 6.62
C ILE A 332 -27.75 10.61 7.15
N ALA A 333 -27.38 11.49 8.09
CA ALA A 333 -26.08 11.47 8.75
C ALA A 333 -25.77 10.08 9.34
N ASP A 334 -26.76 9.39 9.91
CA ASP A 334 -26.60 8.05 10.51
C ASP A 334 -26.33 6.94 9.48
N LYS A 335 -26.67 7.19 8.21
CA LYS A 335 -26.45 6.30 7.06
C LYS A 335 -25.17 6.62 6.30
N ILE A 336 -24.47 7.70 6.64
CA ILE A 336 -23.19 8.05 6.03
C ILE A 336 -22.07 7.51 6.91
N GLN A 337 -21.16 6.73 6.31
CA GLN A 337 -20.01 6.15 7.01
C GLN A 337 -18.97 7.22 7.34
N ALA A 338 -18.62 8.02 6.34
CA ALA A 338 -17.70 9.13 6.43
C ALA A 338 -17.89 10.06 5.22
N VAL A 339 -17.48 11.31 5.37
CA VAL A 339 -17.31 12.24 4.25
C VAL A 339 -15.83 12.57 4.10
N PHE A 340 -15.32 12.42 2.89
CA PHE A 340 -13.98 12.88 2.51
C PHE A 340 -14.16 14.20 1.77
N VAL A 341 -13.58 15.27 2.31
CA VAL A 341 -13.75 16.63 1.84
C VAL A 341 -12.42 17.17 1.30
N MET A 342 -12.33 17.42 0.00
CA MET A 342 -11.29 18.30 -0.52
C MET A 342 -11.70 19.73 -0.21
N GLY A 343 -10.92 20.40 0.63
CA GLY A 343 -11.13 21.80 0.91
C GLY A 343 -10.53 22.29 2.20
N GLY A 344 -10.46 23.60 2.33
CA GLY A 344 -9.94 24.31 3.49
C GLY A 344 -8.42 24.52 3.46
N ALA A 345 -7.98 25.44 4.30
CA ALA A 345 -6.58 25.76 4.57
C ALA A 345 -6.45 26.00 6.08
N VAL A 346 -5.88 25.04 6.81
CA VAL A 346 -5.95 25.04 8.28
C VAL A 346 -4.72 25.70 8.89
N ARG A 347 -3.52 25.31 8.47
CA ARG A 347 -2.24 25.87 8.97
C ARG A 347 -1.41 26.53 7.87
N VAL A 348 -1.97 26.63 6.68
CA VAL A 348 -1.32 27.20 5.50
C VAL A 348 -2.14 28.38 4.98
N GLU A 349 -1.54 29.18 4.09
CA GLU A 349 -2.26 30.23 3.38
C GLU A 349 -3.31 29.61 2.46
N GLY A 350 -4.43 30.31 2.32
CA GLY A 350 -5.47 30.01 1.36
C GLY A 350 -5.05 30.27 -0.09
N ASN A 351 -5.89 29.87 -1.06
CA ASN A 351 -5.59 29.95 -2.49
C ASN A 351 -6.47 30.96 -3.27
N ILE A 352 -7.27 31.80 -2.59
CA ILE A 352 -8.11 32.81 -3.24
C ILE A 352 -7.30 34.02 -3.74
N ALA A 353 -6.52 34.67 -2.87
CA ALA A 353 -5.80 35.93 -3.18
C ALA A 353 -4.66 35.80 -4.21
N GLY A 354 -4.31 34.57 -4.61
CA GLY A 354 -3.29 34.27 -5.62
C GLY A 354 -3.84 34.04 -7.03
N SER A 355 -5.15 34.12 -7.22
CA SER A 355 -5.84 33.77 -8.47
C SER A 355 -5.66 34.78 -9.62
N GLY A 356 -5.07 35.94 -9.36
CA GLY A 356 -4.95 37.02 -10.35
C GLY A 356 -6.23 37.85 -10.54
N MET A 357 -7.29 37.56 -9.76
CA MET A 357 -8.62 38.17 -9.87
C MET A 357 -8.84 39.39 -8.97
N GLY A 358 -7.78 39.93 -8.36
CA GLY A 358 -7.87 41.07 -7.43
C GLY A 358 -8.54 40.77 -6.09
N LEU A 359 -8.87 39.50 -5.82
CA LEU A 359 -9.34 39.04 -4.52
C LEU A 359 -8.21 39.13 -3.48
N THR A 360 -8.54 39.51 -2.24
CA THR A 360 -7.55 39.74 -1.17
C THR A 360 -7.60 38.72 -0.04
N ASN A 361 -8.53 37.77 -0.08
CA ASN A 361 -8.67 36.72 0.92
C ASN A 361 -7.49 35.74 0.84
N ARG A 362 -6.64 35.73 1.86
CA ARG A 362 -5.45 34.86 1.97
C ARG A 362 -5.67 33.67 2.88
N THR A 363 -6.87 33.48 3.40
CA THR A 363 -7.12 32.54 4.51
C THR A 363 -8.04 31.40 4.13
N ALA A 364 -8.88 31.60 3.11
CA ALA A 364 -9.83 30.61 2.65
C ALA A 364 -9.30 29.82 1.45
N GLU A 365 -9.89 28.64 1.28
CA GLU A 365 -9.70 27.78 0.11
C GLU A 365 -10.99 27.83 -0.73
N TRP A 366 -10.88 27.72 -2.06
CA TRP A 366 -11.98 27.87 -3.04
C TRP A 366 -13.27 27.13 -2.68
N ASN A 367 -13.23 25.83 -2.40
CA ASN A 367 -14.43 25.04 -2.12
C ASN A 367 -15.16 25.50 -0.86
N ILE A 368 -14.42 25.86 0.19
CA ILE A 368 -15.02 26.40 1.42
C ILE A 368 -15.46 27.86 1.24
N TRP A 369 -14.72 28.65 0.46
CA TRP A 369 -15.02 30.05 0.20
C TRP A 369 -16.26 30.24 -0.67
N ALA A 370 -16.49 29.35 -1.63
CA ALA A 370 -17.66 29.39 -2.51
C ALA A 370 -18.98 29.26 -1.73
N ASP A 371 -19.03 28.41 -0.71
CA ASP A 371 -20.19 28.30 0.19
C ASP A 371 -19.78 28.03 1.67
N PRO A 372 -19.41 29.08 2.42
CA PRO A 372 -19.00 28.95 3.82
C PRO A 372 -20.12 28.43 4.73
N GLU A 373 -21.39 28.72 4.39
CA GLU A 373 -22.56 28.26 5.11
C GLU A 373 -22.73 26.75 4.97
N ALA A 374 -22.69 26.24 3.74
CA ALA A 374 -22.74 24.81 3.48
C ALA A 374 -21.59 24.07 4.16
N ALA A 375 -20.37 24.63 4.10
CA ALA A 375 -19.22 24.04 4.77
C ALA A 375 -19.42 23.96 6.30
N GLN A 376 -19.99 25.00 6.92
CA GLN A 376 -20.30 24.98 8.35
C GLN A 376 -21.36 23.92 8.69
N ILE A 377 -22.42 23.80 7.88
CA ILE A 377 -23.48 22.79 8.06
C ILE A 377 -22.87 21.37 8.02
N VAL A 378 -22.05 21.09 7.01
CA VAL A 378 -21.41 19.77 6.86
C VAL A 378 -20.45 19.51 8.02
N LEU A 379 -19.61 20.48 8.42
CA LEU A 379 -18.75 20.34 9.59
C LEU A 379 -19.54 19.97 10.85
N ARG A 380 -20.68 20.63 11.07
CA ARG A 380 -21.52 20.42 12.27
C ARG A 380 -22.51 19.25 12.16
N SER A 381 -22.50 18.50 11.06
CA SER A 381 -23.43 17.40 10.81
C SER A 381 -23.32 16.22 11.79
N GLY A 382 -22.19 16.09 12.50
CA GLY A 382 -21.90 14.95 13.36
C GLY A 382 -21.43 13.69 12.61
N ILE A 383 -21.35 13.74 11.28
CA ILE A 383 -20.79 12.66 10.45
C ILE A 383 -19.27 12.60 10.68
N PRO A 384 -18.63 11.41 10.68
CA PRO A 384 -17.18 11.33 10.65
C PRO A 384 -16.60 12.01 9.39
N LEU A 385 -15.81 13.07 9.58
CA LEU A 385 -15.21 13.84 8.49
C LEU A 385 -13.70 13.62 8.38
N VAL A 386 -13.24 13.41 7.15
CA VAL A 386 -11.83 13.52 6.76
C VAL A 386 -11.68 14.75 5.89
N LEU A 387 -11.08 15.80 6.43
CA LEU A 387 -10.74 17.00 5.67
C LEU A 387 -9.37 16.82 5.02
N VAL A 388 -9.29 17.07 3.72
CA VAL A 388 -8.07 17.07 2.92
C VAL A 388 -7.81 18.51 2.45
N PRO A 389 -7.25 19.34 3.33
CA PRO A 389 -7.01 20.75 3.04
C PRO A 389 -5.71 20.96 2.25
N LEU A 390 -5.46 22.22 1.89
CA LEU A 390 -4.21 22.68 1.28
C LEU A 390 -2.96 22.28 2.08
N ASP A 391 -3.08 22.02 3.38
CA ASP A 391 -2.01 21.47 4.21
C ASP A 391 -1.47 20.14 3.65
N ALA A 392 -2.35 19.26 3.17
CA ALA A 392 -1.97 17.96 2.62
C ALA A 392 -1.72 18.01 1.11
N THR A 393 -2.59 18.67 0.33
CA THR A 393 -2.53 18.65 -1.13
C THR A 393 -1.29 19.35 -1.68
N ARG A 394 -0.71 20.32 -0.95
CA ARG A 394 0.58 20.93 -1.32
C ARG A 394 1.75 19.95 -1.41
N HIS A 395 1.62 18.74 -0.87
CA HIS A 395 2.63 17.67 -0.93
C HIS A 395 2.53 16.80 -2.20
N VAL A 396 1.53 17.03 -3.04
CA VAL A 396 1.31 16.30 -4.30
C VAL A 396 1.23 17.25 -5.50
N PRO A 397 2.29 18.03 -5.78
CA PRO A 397 2.29 18.90 -6.96
C PRO A 397 2.21 18.07 -8.24
N VAL A 398 1.47 18.56 -9.23
CA VAL A 398 1.56 18.01 -10.58
C VAL A 398 2.86 18.51 -11.18
N THR A 399 3.72 17.59 -11.63
CA THR A 399 5.02 17.95 -12.20
C THR A 399 5.12 17.56 -13.67
N ILE A 400 5.99 18.24 -14.42
CA ILE A 400 6.32 17.83 -15.79
C ILE A 400 6.92 16.43 -15.83
N GLY A 401 7.69 16.05 -14.81
CA GLY A 401 8.22 14.69 -14.68
C GLY A 401 7.11 13.65 -14.52
N PHE A 402 6.06 13.95 -13.74
CA PHE A 402 4.87 13.11 -13.64
C PHE A 402 4.13 13.04 -14.99
N LEU A 403 3.91 14.17 -15.66
CA LEU A 403 3.23 14.21 -16.96
C LEU A 403 3.94 13.33 -18.00
N GLN A 404 5.28 13.39 -18.07
CA GLN A 404 6.10 12.56 -18.96
C GLN A 404 6.03 11.06 -18.62
N ARG A 405 5.94 10.71 -17.32
CA ARG A 405 5.73 9.32 -16.90
C ARG A 405 4.35 8.82 -17.30
N LEU A 406 3.30 9.61 -17.06
CA LEU A 406 1.95 9.28 -17.50
C LEU A 406 1.89 9.13 -19.03
N GLU A 407 2.56 10.00 -19.77
CA GLU A 407 2.72 9.88 -21.22
C GLU A 407 3.33 8.52 -21.59
N ALA A 408 4.46 8.14 -20.99
CA ALA A 408 5.12 6.87 -21.30
C ALA A 408 4.30 5.63 -20.90
N ASP A 409 3.57 5.69 -19.78
CA ASP A 409 2.95 4.51 -19.15
C ASP A 409 1.48 4.30 -19.51
N ARG A 410 0.82 5.26 -20.20
CA ARG A 410 -0.61 5.20 -20.53
C ARG A 410 -0.95 4.05 -21.47
N ARG A 411 -1.87 3.19 -21.04
CA ARG A 411 -2.28 1.96 -21.77
C ARG A 411 -3.79 1.78 -21.89
N THR A 412 -4.57 2.59 -21.17
CA THR A 412 -6.03 2.47 -21.07
C THR A 412 -6.71 3.78 -21.49
N PRO A 413 -8.02 3.75 -21.83
CA PRO A 413 -8.77 4.97 -22.10
C PRO A 413 -8.73 5.98 -20.94
N ALA A 414 -8.77 5.50 -19.69
CA ALA A 414 -8.67 6.36 -18.51
C ALA A 414 -7.31 7.05 -18.40
N ALA A 415 -6.21 6.33 -18.61
CA ALA A 415 -4.87 6.90 -18.59
C ALA A 415 -4.61 7.88 -19.76
N GLU A 416 -5.13 7.56 -20.95
CA GLU A 416 -5.08 8.45 -22.12
C GLU A 416 -5.84 9.76 -21.87
N LEU A 417 -7.06 9.67 -21.32
CA LEU A 417 -7.85 10.86 -21.01
C LEU A 417 -7.19 11.70 -19.92
N ALA A 418 -6.66 11.09 -18.86
CA ALA A 418 -5.90 11.79 -17.83
C ALA A 418 -4.68 12.52 -18.42
N TYR A 419 -3.95 11.89 -19.33
CA TYR A 419 -2.83 12.53 -20.04
C TYR A 419 -3.29 13.72 -20.88
N ARG A 420 -4.34 13.56 -21.71
CA ARG A 420 -4.87 14.63 -22.56
C ARG A 420 -5.31 15.84 -21.75
N LEU A 421 -5.99 15.61 -20.62
CA LEU A 421 -6.37 16.66 -19.69
C LEU A 421 -5.11 17.37 -19.16
N LEU A 422 -4.19 16.64 -18.52
CA LEU A 422 -2.99 17.27 -17.94
C LEU A 422 -2.12 17.98 -18.97
N ALA A 423 -2.00 17.45 -20.18
CA ALA A 423 -1.30 18.09 -21.29
C ALA A 423 -1.98 19.39 -21.74
N ALA A 424 -3.32 19.46 -21.74
CA ALA A 424 -4.04 20.70 -22.01
C ALA A 424 -3.77 21.80 -20.96
N ASN A 425 -3.33 21.41 -19.75
CA ASN A 425 -2.99 22.32 -18.66
C ASN A 425 -1.47 22.45 -18.41
N GLU A 426 -0.64 22.10 -19.40
CA GLU A 426 0.82 22.05 -19.24
C GLU A 426 1.43 23.38 -18.78
N ALA A 427 0.91 24.52 -19.26
CA ALA A 427 1.41 25.83 -18.87
C ALA A 427 1.27 26.09 -17.36
N PHE A 428 0.17 25.66 -16.74
CA PHE A 428 -0.05 25.78 -15.31
C PHE A 428 0.79 24.78 -14.50
N ILE A 429 1.01 23.57 -15.05
CA ILE A 429 1.95 22.60 -14.48
C ILE A 429 3.38 23.19 -14.46
N ARG A 430 3.80 23.85 -15.55
CA ARG A 430 5.13 24.49 -15.65
C ARG A 430 5.31 25.67 -14.68
N SER A 431 4.24 26.36 -14.31
CA SER A 431 4.32 27.43 -13.31
C SER A 431 4.55 26.89 -11.88
N GLY A 432 4.34 25.58 -11.67
CA GLY A 432 4.40 24.93 -10.36
C GLY A 432 3.17 25.20 -9.49
N GLY A 433 2.11 25.79 -10.06
CA GLY A 433 0.89 26.13 -9.33
C GLY A 433 -0.07 24.95 -9.12
N TYR A 434 -0.03 23.95 -10.00
CA TYR A 434 -1.01 22.86 -9.99
C TYR A 434 -0.65 21.76 -8.97
N GLN A 435 -1.60 21.40 -8.10
CA GLN A 435 -1.52 20.24 -7.20
C GLN A 435 -2.64 19.25 -7.49
N PHE A 436 -2.44 17.98 -7.13
CA PHE A 436 -3.49 16.97 -7.17
C PHE A 436 -4.43 17.13 -5.95
N TRP A 437 -5.24 18.20 -5.93
CA TRP A 437 -6.13 18.48 -4.81
C TRP A 437 -7.19 17.38 -4.65
N ASP A 438 -7.99 17.19 -5.68
CA ASP A 438 -9.10 16.23 -5.65
C ASP A 438 -8.63 14.79 -5.77
N VAL A 439 -7.63 14.56 -6.60
CA VAL A 439 -7.10 13.22 -6.86
C VAL A 439 -6.48 12.63 -5.59
N LEU A 440 -5.84 13.45 -4.74
CA LEU A 440 -5.38 12.99 -3.43
C LEU A 440 -6.56 12.56 -2.56
N THR A 441 -7.60 13.39 -2.48
CA THR A 441 -8.80 13.10 -1.67
C THR A 441 -9.45 11.78 -2.11
N ALA A 442 -9.60 11.57 -3.41
CA ALA A 442 -10.05 10.32 -4.01
C ALA A 442 -9.11 9.13 -3.76
N ALA A 443 -7.79 9.33 -3.80
CA ALA A 443 -6.81 8.29 -3.55
C ALA A 443 -6.84 7.77 -2.10
N LEU A 444 -7.20 8.62 -1.14
CA LEU A 444 -7.33 8.24 0.27
C LEU A 444 -8.47 7.23 0.52
N LEU A 445 -9.45 7.12 -0.39
CA LEU A 445 -10.45 6.05 -0.32
C LEU A 445 -9.83 4.66 -0.56
N ALA A 446 -8.78 4.58 -1.37
CA ALA A 446 -8.07 3.34 -1.64
C ALA A 446 -6.98 3.04 -0.61
N ASP A 447 -6.27 4.07 -0.14
CA ASP A 447 -5.17 3.93 0.83
C ASP A 447 -5.05 5.19 1.70
N GLU A 448 -5.74 5.18 2.86
CA GLU A 448 -5.57 6.24 3.88
C GLU A 448 -4.12 6.34 4.38
N GLY A 449 -3.29 5.30 4.19
CA GLY A 449 -1.87 5.31 4.52
C GLY A 449 -1.01 6.20 3.62
N LEU A 450 -1.59 6.86 2.61
CA LEU A 450 -0.96 7.93 1.84
C LEU A 450 -0.85 9.24 2.63
N ALA A 451 -1.65 9.45 3.67
CA ALA A 451 -1.66 10.71 4.43
C ALA A 451 -1.39 10.51 5.93
N ARG A 452 -1.00 11.61 6.60
CA ARG A 452 -0.97 11.71 8.06
C ARG A 452 -2.11 12.58 8.55
N TYR A 453 -2.81 12.12 9.58
CA TYR A 453 -3.99 12.80 10.10
C TYR A 453 -3.77 13.35 11.50
N GLN A 454 -4.38 14.49 11.78
CA GLN A 454 -4.49 15.03 13.12
C GLN A 454 -5.96 15.32 13.45
N PRO A 455 -6.48 14.84 14.59
CA PRO A 455 -7.81 15.24 15.04
C PRO A 455 -7.78 16.72 15.46
N MET A 456 -8.73 17.51 14.96
CA MET A 456 -8.88 18.93 15.29
C MET A 456 -10.36 19.27 15.51
N ARG A 457 -10.62 20.38 16.20
CA ARG A 457 -11.96 20.98 16.29
C ARG A 457 -12.01 22.21 15.41
N LEU A 458 -12.77 22.17 14.32
CA LEU A 458 -12.78 23.21 13.30
C LEU A 458 -14.15 23.90 13.20
N THR A 459 -14.14 25.17 12.81
CA THR A 459 -15.30 25.95 12.38
C THR A 459 -14.94 26.72 11.10
N VAL A 460 -15.95 27.15 10.36
CA VAL A 460 -15.79 28.07 9.23
C VAL A 460 -16.17 29.49 9.65
N VAL A 461 -15.40 30.48 9.21
CA VAL A 461 -15.78 31.90 9.32
C VAL A 461 -16.83 32.19 8.24
N GLN A 462 -18.08 32.45 8.65
CA GLN A 462 -19.21 32.66 7.72
C GLN A 462 -19.44 34.13 7.38
N ASP A 463 -19.04 35.04 8.27
CA ASP A 463 -19.19 36.48 8.06
C ASP A 463 -18.48 36.92 6.77
N GLU A 464 -19.11 37.81 6.01
CA GLU A 464 -18.48 38.42 4.84
C GLU A 464 -17.26 39.23 5.26
N GLY A 465 -16.19 39.14 4.47
CA GLY A 465 -14.95 39.86 4.74
C GLY A 465 -13.70 39.12 4.25
N PRO A 466 -12.51 39.65 4.60
CA PRO A 466 -11.23 39.10 4.13
C PRO A 466 -10.90 37.70 4.67
N GLU A 467 -11.66 37.22 5.66
CA GLU A 467 -11.51 35.89 6.25
C GLU A 467 -12.73 34.97 6.02
N SER A 468 -13.74 35.41 5.25
CA SER A 468 -14.89 34.58 4.91
C SER A 468 -14.42 33.26 4.29
N GLY A 469 -14.99 32.13 4.69
CA GLY A 469 -14.58 30.79 4.25
C GLY A 469 -13.31 30.24 4.93
N ARG A 470 -12.71 30.95 5.88
CA ARG A 470 -11.54 30.44 6.62
C ARG A 470 -11.92 29.24 7.49
N THR A 471 -11.24 28.12 7.31
CA THR A 471 -11.29 26.96 8.22
C THR A 471 -10.36 27.18 9.39
N VAL A 472 -10.89 27.38 10.60
CA VAL A 472 -10.10 27.74 11.79
C VAL A 472 -10.38 26.80 12.96
N ALA A 473 -9.33 26.55 13.75
CA ALA A 473 -9.47 25.81 15.00
C ALA A 473 -10.26 26.61 16.03
N ALA A 474 -11.28 26.00 16.62
CA ALA A 474 -12.13 26.62 17.62
C ALA A 474 -12.46 25.64 18.76
N ALA A 475 -12.55 26.15 19.99
CA ALA A 475 -12.81 25.33 21.17
C ALA A 475 -14.18 24.64 21.10
N ASP A 476 -15.17 25.25 20.46
CA ASP A 476 -16.52 24.76 20.19
C ASP A 476 -16.67 24.17 18.78
N GLY A 477 -15.59 24.09 17.99
CA GLY A 477 -15.61 23.56 16.63
C GLY A 477 -16.00 22.08 16.54
N ALA A 478 -16.35 21.63 15.34
CA ALA A 478 -16.68 20.24 15.06
C ALA A 478 -15.43 19.35 15.04
N PRO A 479 -15.49 18.12 15.58
CA PRO A 479 -14.37 17.19 15.52
C PRO A 479 -14.15 16.67 14.09
N VAL A 480 -12.95 16.88 13.55
CA VAL A 480 -12.58 16.52 12.18
C VAL A 480 -11.22 15.82 12.18
N ARG A 481 -11.04 14.79 11.33
CA ARG A 481 -9.72 14.24 11.01
C ARG A 481 -9.12 15.06 9.87
N VAL A 482 -8.09 15.84 10.15
CA VAL A 482 -7.45 16.72 9.16
C VAL A 482 -6.21 16.04 8.60
N ALA A 483 -6.15 15.83 7.29
CA ALA A 483 -4.91 15.44 6.62
C ALA A 483 -3.91 16.61 6.67
N THR A 484 -2.70 16.34 7.14
CA THR A 484 -1.66 17.36 7.39
C THR A 484 -0.41 17.17 6.54
N TRP A 485 -0.33 16.05 5.83
CA TRP A 485 0.80 15.67 4.98
C TRP A 485 0.38 14.50 4.09
N ALA A 486 0.97 14.39 2.89
CA ALA A 486 0.77 13.28 1.96
C ALA A 486 2.10 12.74 1.39
N ASP A 487 2.15 11.44 1.12
CA ASP A 487 3.26 10.74 0.46
C ASP A 487 3.11 10.84 -1.06
N GLY A 488 3.72 11.88 -1.65
CA GLY A 488 3.59 12.14 -3.07
C GLY A 488 4.09 11.01 -3.98
N ALA A 489 5.16 10.32 -3.59
CA ALA A 489 5.72 9.24 -4.40
C ALA A 489 4.77 8.03 -4.44
N ARG A 490 4.28 7.59 -3.27
CA ARG A 490 3.30 6.49 -3.19
C ARG A 490 1.97 6.87 -3.85
N PHE A 491 1.55 8.13 -3.72
CA PHE A 491 0.35 8.65 -4.36
C PHE A 491 0.46 8.55 -5.89
N GLU A 492 1.55 9.03 -6.49
CA GLU A 492 1.74 8.96 -7.95
C GLU A 492 1.77 7.51 -8.45
N GLU A 493 2.42 6.60 -7.72
CA GLU A 493 2.44 5.17 -8.04
C GLU A 493 1.06 4.52 -7.95
N LEU A 494 0.24 4.91 -6.98
CA LEU A 494 -1.15 4.44 -6.86
C LEU A 494 -1.98 4.97 -8.02
N PHE A 495 -1.87 6.26 -8.33
CA PHE A 495 -2.63 6.90 -9.39
C PHE A 495 -2.30 6.27 -10.76
N LEU A 496 -1.02 6.17 -11.12
CA LEU A 496 -0.58 5.54 -12.38
C LEU A 496 -0.99 4.08 -12.49
N ARG A 497 -0.86 3.29 -11.42
CA ARG A 497 -1.33 1.89 -11.44
C ARG A 497 -2.81 1.79 -11.67
N THR A 498 -3.59 2.61 -10.97
CA THR A 498 -5.05 2.48 -10.95
C THR A 498 -5.65 2.90 -12.29
N LEU A 499 -5.14 3.98 -12.90
CA LEU A 499 -5.57 4.38 -14.24
C LEU A 499 -5.25 3.31 -15.30
N ASN A 500 -4.14 2.58 -15.16
CA ASN A 500 -3.70 1.56 -16.12
C ASN A 500 -4.17 0.13 -15.80
N ARG A 501 -5.20 -0.04 -14.97
CA ARG A 501 -5.95 -1.30 -14.85
C ARG A 501 -6.96 -1.42 -15.99
#